data_AF-A0A1H9NEX5-F1
#
_entry.id   AF-A0A1H9NEX5-F1
#
_cell.length_a   1.000
_cell.length_b   1.000
_cell.length_c   1.000
_cell.angle_alpha   90.00
_cell.angle_beta   90.00
_cell.angle_gamma   90.00
#
_symmetry.space_group_name_H-M   'P 1'
#
loop_
_entity.id
_entity.type
_entity.pdbx_description
1 polymer ?
#
loop_
_entity_poly.entity_id
_entity_poly.type
_entity_poly.pdbx_seq_one_letter_code
_entity_poly.pdbx_strand_id
1 'polypeptide(L)'
;MSTRREDSKPNPAAGFTAAICGACSDGEHDLELLREAVRRSTHGMLMRIDCPLGTMYCHGRKASASAGPVILVQPCTISRSPLGSAVIVGPVRTADDLAAVASWLGTTPIDGSGLPPRLRMIQHSRQQSIRN
;
A
#
# COMPACT_ATOMS: atom_id res chain seq x y z
N MET A 1 -22.45 -38.40 -4.19
CA MET A 1 -22.58 -36.98 -3.77
C MET A 1 -21.18 -36.45 -3.52
N SER A 2 -20.61 -35.71 -4.48
CA SER A 2 -19.31 -35.07 -4.36
C SER A 2 -19.56 -33.57 -4.53
N THR A 3 -19.41 -32.80 -3.46
CA THR A 3 -19.65 -31.36 -3.45
C THR A 3 -18.61 -30.70 -4.33
N ARG A 4 -19.09 -30.19 -5.48
CA ARG A 4 -18.36 -29.32 -6.38
C ARG A 4 -17.83 -28.14 -5.54
N ARG A 5 -16.51 -28.00 -5.45
CA ARG A 5 -15.87 -26.80 -4.90
C ARG A 5 -16.49 -25.61 -5.61
N GLU A 6 -17.21 -24.78 -4.89
CA GLU A 6 -17.61 -23.47 -5.38
C GLU A 6 -16.32 -22.73 -5.70
N ASP A 7 -16.06 -22.60 -7.00
CA ASP A 7 -15.08 -21.68 -7.55
C ASP A 7 -15.31 -20.34 -6.86
N SER A 8 -14.45 -20.05 -5.89
CA SER A 8 -14.57 -18.87 -5.03
C SER A 8 -14.30 -17.67 -5.92
N LYS A 9 -15.37 -17.08 -6.44
CA LYS A 9 -15.33 -15.73 -7.01
C LYS A 9 -14.55 -14.88 -6.01
N PRO A 10 -13.43 -14.24 -6.40
CA PRO A 10 -12.67 -13.43 -5.47
C PRO A 10 -13.63 -12.41 -4.87
N ASN A 11 -13.80 -12.46 -3.55
CA ASN A 11 -14.63 -11.50 -2.84
C ASN A 11 -14.10 -10.12 -3.25
N PRO A 12 -14.93 -9.23 -3.84
CA PRO A 12 -14.44 -7.92 -4.25
C PRO A 12 -13.68 -7.27 -3.10
N ALA A 13 -12.56 -6.64 -3.41
CA ALA A 13 -11.75 -5.96 -2.41
C ALA A 13 -12.66 -5.01 -1.62
N ALA A 14 -12.75 -5.25 -0.31
CA ALA A 14 -13.63 -4.49 0.56
C ALA A 14 -12.88 -3.31 1.21
N GLY A 15 -11.54 -3.39 1.24
CA GLY A 15 -10.68 -2.34 1.77
C GLY A 15 -9.21 -2.59 1.45
N PHE A 16 -8.35 -2.01 2.29
CA PHE A 16 -6.90 -2.11 2.15
C PHE A 16 -6.20 -1.97 3.50
N THR A 17 -4.98 -2.47 3.56
CA THR A 17 -4.00 -2.16 4.61
C THR A 17 -2.89 -1.31 4.00
N ALA A 18 -2.70 -0.10 4.51
CA ALA A 18 -1.62 0.80 4.14
C ALA A 18 -0.54 0.78 5.23
N ALA A 19 0.69 0.41 4.88
CA ALA A 19 1.83 0.40 5.78
C ALA A 19 2.85 1.45 5.35
N ILE A 20 3.17 2.39 6.24
CA ILE A 20 4.22 3.39 6.01
C ILE A 20 5.51 2.96 6.70
N CYS A 21 6.61 3.03 5.96
CA CYS A 21 7.94 2.81 6.53
C CYS A 21 8.35 3.99 7.41
N GLY A 22 8.40 3.77 8.72
CA GLY A 22 8.83 4.76 9.70
C GLY A 22 10.29 5.19 9.56
N ALA A 23 11.13 4.35 8.94
CA ALA A 23 12.52 4.65 8.66
C ALA A 23 12.70 5.57 7.42
N CYS A 24 11.69 5.69 6.56
CA CYS A 24 11.70 6.58 5.38
C CYS A 24 10.97 7.92 5.60
N SER A 25 10.18 8.05 6.67
CA SER A 25 9.40 9.25 6.98
C SER A 25 10.16 10.19 7.91
N ASP A 26 10.07 11.50 7.66
CA ASP A 26 10.75 12.52 8.47
C ASP A 26 9.87 13.17 9.56
N GLY A 27 8.60 12.75 9.73
CA GLY A 27 7.76 13.26 10.83
C GLY A 27 6.30 12.79 10.87
N GLU A 28 5.55 13.29 11.87
CA GLU A 28 4.14 12.98 12.12
C GLU A 28 3.14 13.69 11.18
N HIS A 29 3.57 14.78 10.52
CA HIS A 29 2.67 15.57 9.68
C HIS A 29 2.19 14.80 8.44
N ASP A 30 3.07 14.01 7.83
CA ASP A 30 2.75 13.15 6.67
C ASP A 30 1.70 12.09 7.01
N LEU A 31 1.65 11.68 8.28
CA LEU A 31 0.72 10.65 8.74
C LEU A 31 -0.70 11.18 8.88
N GLU A 32 -0.91 12.47 9.18
CA GLU A 32 -2.26 12.96 9.46
C GLU A 32 -3.14 13.01 8.22
N LEU A 33 -2.61 13.48 7.08
CA LEU A 33 -3.36 13.48 5.82
C LEU A 33 -3.66 12.05 5.33
N LEU A 34 -2.76 11.10 5.58
CA LEU A 34 -3.04 9.67 5.32
C LEU A 34 -4.10 9.12 6.27
N ARG A 35 -4.05 9.45 7.57
CA ARG A 35 -5.07 9.04 8.55
C ARG A 35 -6.45 9.51 8.11
N GLU A 36 -6.58 10.75 7.66
CA GLU A 36 -7.84 11.29 7.13
C GLU A 36 -8.33 10.53 5.89
N ALA A 37 -7.44 10.18 4.96
CA ALA A 37 -7.81 9.38 3.79
C ALA A 37 -8.30 7.98 4.18
N VAL A 38 -7.59 7.32 5.11
CA VAL A 38 -7.94 5.99 5.60
C VAL A 38 -9.24 6.00 6.40
N ARG A 39 -9.49 7.04 7.22
CA ARG A 39 -10.74 7.21 7.99
C ARG A 39 -11.98 7.27 7.10
N ARG A 40 -11.86 7.81 5.88
CA ARG A 40 -12.96 7.85 4.90
C ARG A 40 -13.25 6.50 4.23
N SER A 41 -12.39 5.49 4.42
CA SER A 41 -12.58 4.14 3.91
C SER A 41 -13.13 3.23 4.99
N THR A 42 -14.31 2.64 4.77
CA THR A 42 -14.99 1.75 5.73
C THR A 42 -14.11 0.59 6.22
N HIS A 43 -13.21 0.10 5.37
CA HIS A 43 -12.32 -1.02 5.70
C HIS A 43 -10.83 -0.68 5.50
N GLY A 44 -10.49 0.62 5.44
CA GLY A 44 -9.09 1.06 5.43
C GLY A 44 -8.41 0.84 6.77
N MET A 45 -7.12 0.49 6.76
CA MET A 45 -6.27 0.44 7.94
C MET A 45 -4.92 1.07 7.63
N LEU A 46 -4.42 1.93 8.53
CA LEU A 46 -3.09 2.53 8.44
C LEU A 46 -2.22 1.96 9.56
N MET A 47 -1.02 1.52 9.22
CA MET A 47 -0.01 1.06 10.17
C MET A 47 1.34 1.69 9.87
N ARG A 48 2.09 2.01 10.93
CA ARG A 48 3.50 2.36 10.85
C ARG A 48 4.31 1.11 11.11
N ILE A 49 5.28 0.84 10.25
CA ILE A 49 6.18 -0.31 10.37
C ILE A 49 7.64 0.13 10.29
N ASP A 50 8.52 -0.67 10.88
CA ASP A 50 9.94 -0.61 10.54
C ASP A 50 10.15 -1.04 9.09
N CYS A 51 11.29 -0.66 8.49
CA CYS A 51 11.54 -0.86 7.05
C CYS A 51 11.35 -2.34 6.65
N PRO A 52 10.30 -2.69 5.88
CA PRO A 52 9.99 -4.08 5.57
C PRO A 52 11.03 -4.74 4.64
N LEU A 53 11.84 -3.91 3.98
CA LEU A 53 12.92 -4.32 3.07
C LEU A 53 14.30 -4.31 3.75
N GLY A 54 14.34 -4.14 5.08
CA GLY A 54 15.56 -4.07 5.88
C GLY A 54 16.15 -2.66 5.96
N THR A 55 16.82 -2.35 7.06
CA THR A 55 17.40 -1.03 7.37
C THR A 55 18.27 -0.48 6.23
N MET A 56 19.07 -1.32 5.56
CA MET A 56 19.96 -0.89 4.47
C MET A 56 19.22 -0.35 3.23
N TYR A 57 18.05 -0.89 2.88
CA TYR A 57 17.28 -0.45 1.71
C TYR A 57 16.75 0.98 1.90
N CYS A 58 16.23 1.27 3.09
CA CYS A 58 15.70 2.59 3.42
C CYS A 58 16.83 3.63 3.69
N HIS A 59 17.94 3.22 4.32
CA HIS A 59 19.10 4.10 4.55
C HIS A 59 19.80 4.54 3.26
N GLY A 60 19.99 3.65 2.29
CA GLY A 60 20.56 4.01 0.98
C GLY A 60 19.69 4.99 0.20
N ARG A 61 18.36 4.95 0.39
CA ARG A 61 17.42 5.89 -0.24
C ARG A 61 17.39 7.26 0.43
N LYS A 62 17.56 7.34 1.75
CA LYS A 62 17.67 8.62 2.46
C LYS A 62 18.85 9.47 1.95
N ALA A 63 19.94 8.84 1.56
CA ALA A 63 21.12 9.51 1.01
C ALA A 63 20.99 9.92 -0.47
N SER A 64 19.87 9.59 -1.13
CA SER A 64 19.65 9.82 -2.56
C SER A 64 18.56 10.88 -2.78
N ALA A 65 18.58 11.53 -3.95
CA ALA A 65 17.47 12.36 -4.44
C ALA A 65 16.11 11.60 -4.50
N SER A 66 16.13 10.27 -4.34
CA SER A 66 14.96 9.37 -4.19
C SER A 66 14.44 9.19 -2.76
N ALA A 67 14.86 10.06 -1.83
CA ALA A 67 14.36 10.12 -0.46
C ALA A 67 12.86 10.49 -0.38
N GLY A 68 12.22 10.03 0.69
CA GLY A 68 10.82 10.24 1.01
C GLY A 68 10.10 8.95 1.45
N PRO A 69 9.03 9.06 2.25
CA PRO A 69 8.25 7.91 2.69
C PRO A 69 7.80 7.00 1.55
N VAL A 70 7.83 5.70 1.83
CA VAL A 70 7.26 4.66 0.98
C VAL A 70 6.09 4.03 1.71
N ILE A 71 5.00 3.84 0.97
CA ILE A 71 3.78 3.23 1.47
C ILE A 71 3.56 1.93 0.72
N LEU A 72 3.32 0.85 1.46
CA LEU A 72 2.88 -0.43 0.91
C LEU A 72 1.37 -0.52 1.11
N VAL A 73 0.60 -0.71 0.05
CA VAL A 73 -0.86 -0.80 0.11
C VAL A 73 -1.30 -2.18 -0.37
N GLN A 74 -1.78 -2.99 0.56
CA GLN A 74 -2.28 -4.34 0.30
C GLN A 74 -3.82 -4.30 0.26
N PRO A 75 -4.46 -4.52 -0.91
CA PRO A 75 -5.90 -4.75 -0.98
C PRO A 75 -6.28 -5.95 -0.12
N CYS A 76 -7.46 -5.92 0.51
CA CYS A 76 -7.90 -7.01 1.37
C CYS A 76 -9.43 -7.24 1.34
N THR A 77 -9.84 -8.44 1.77
CA THR A 77 -11.24 -8.78 2.04
C THR A 77 -11.77 -8.06 3.29
N ILE A 78 -13.07 -8.20 3.58
CA ILE A 78 -13.69 -7.73 4.84
C ILE A 78 -13.03 -8.37 6.06
N SER A 79 -12.65 -9.65 5.97
CA SER A 79 -11.90 -10.38 7.01
C SER A 79 -10.41 -10.03 7.06
N ARG A 80 -9.98 -8.99 6.33
CA ARG A 80 -8.59 -8.52 6.20
C ARG A 80 -7.62 -9.57 5.66
N SER A 81 -8.11 -10.53 4.89
CA SER A 81 -7.25 -11.43 4.12
C SER A 81 -6.66 -10.68 2.92
N PRO A 82 -5.34 -10.72 2.68
CA PRO A 82 -4.72 -9.99 1.58
C PRO A 82 -5.22 -10.52 0.22
N LEU A 83 -5.40 -9.62 -0.74
CA LEU A 83 -5.85 -9.90 -2.09
C LEU A 83 -4.81 -9.41 -3.10
N GLY A 84 -4.32 -10.31 -3.96
CA GLY A 84 -3.39 -9.97 -5.02
C GLY A 84 -2.06 -9.41 -4.51
N SER A 85 -1.40 -8.61 -5.35
CA SER A 85 -0.11 -7.98 -5.01
C SER A 85 -0.33 -6.66 -4.27
N ALA A 86 0.49 -6.40 -3.24
CA ALA A 86 0.52 -5.09 -2.59
C ALA A 86 1.13 -4.04 -3.52
N VAL A 87 0.52 -2.88 -3.65
CA VAL A 87 1.04 -1.75 -4.45
C VAL A 87 2.08 -0.98 -3.64
N ILE A 88 3.25 -0.72 -4.24
CA ILE A 88 4.28 0.12 -3.63
C ILE A 88 4.14 1.55 -4.14
N VAL A 89 3.96 2.49 -3.22
CA VAL A 89 3.69 3.90 -3.51
C VAL A 89 4.81 4.78 -2.97
N GLY A 90 5.29 5.70 -3.80
CA GLY A 90 6.24 6.74 -3.42
C GLY A 90 7.47 6.83 -4.33
N PRO A 91 8.52 7.55 -3.91
CA PRO A 91 8.59 8.31 -2.66
C PRO A 91 7.54 9.42 -2.61
N VAL A 92 6.85 9.55 -1.48
CA VAL A 92 5.95 10.68 -1.21
C VAL A 92 6.82 11.85 -0.73
N ARG A 93 6.83 12.97 -1.44
CA ARG A 93 7.75 14.09 -1.14
C ARG A 93 7.04 15.40 -0.85
N THR A 94 5.80 15.54 -1.29
CA THR A 94 5.06 16.79 -1.26
C THR A 94 3.65 16.59 -0.74
N ALA A 95 3.00 17.68 -0.32
CA ALA A 95 1.58 17.65 0.03
C ALA A 95 0.69 17.23 -1.16
N ASP A 96 1.09 17.56 -2.40
CA ASP A 96 0.39 17.12 -3.61
C ASP A 96 0.50 15.60 -3.82
N ASP A 97 1.68 15.01 -3.56
CA ASP A 97 1.82 13.57 -3.57
C ASP A 97 0.89 12.91 -2.55
N LEU A 98 0.84 13.47 -1.35
CA LEU A 98 0.02 12.96 -0.26
C LEU A 98 -1.49 13.06 -0.58
N ALA A 99 -1.92 14.16 -1.18
CA ALA A 99 -3.28 14.35 -1.67
C ALA A 99 -3.61 13.35 -2.80
N ALA A 100 -2.68 13.10 -3.72
CA ALA A 100 -2.86 12.11 -4.78
C ALA A 100 -2.99 10.67 -4.22
N VAL A 101 -2.17 10.31 -3.23
CA VAL A 101 -2.31 9.02 -2.53
C VAL A 101 -3.66 8.93 -1.81
N ALA A 102 -4.04 9.98 -1.09
CA ALA A 102 -5.30 10.04 -0.35
C ALA A 102 -6.52 9.88 -1.28
N SER A 103 -6.50 10.54 -2.44
CA SER A 103 -7.54 10.42 -3.45
C SER A 103 -7.60 9.00 -4.02
N TRP A 104 -6.44 8.44 -4.38
CA TRP A 104 -6.35 7.08 -4.92
C TRP A 104 -6.82 6.00 -3.92
N LEU A 105 -6.53 6.13 -2.62
CA LEU A 105 -7.04 5.23 -1.58
C LEU A 105 -8.57 5.25 -1.44
N GLY A 106 -9.24 6.29 -1.92
CA GLY A 106 -10.69 6.38 -2.00
C GLY A 106 -11.30 5.70 -3.23
N THR A 107 -10.49 5.11 -4.10
CA THR A 107 -10.95 4.45 -5.34
C THR A 107 -10.99 2.93 -5.22
N THR A 108 -11.81 2.30 -6.05
CA THR A 108 -11.87 0.84 -6.22
C THR A 108 -11.84 0.53 -7.71
N PRO A 109 -10.97 -0.39 -8.19
CA PRO A 109 -10.02 -1.21 -7.44
C PRO A 109 -8.71 -0.49 -7.06
N ILE A 110 -8.04 -0.98 -6.00
CA ILE A 110 -6.72 -0.51 -5.56
C ILE A 110 -5.64 -1.31 -6.32
N ASP A 111 -5.23 -0.86 -7.49
CA ASP A 111 -4.27 -1.57 -8.37
C ASP A 111 -3.11 -0.70 -8.91
N GLY A 112 -2.97 0.52 -8.37
CA GLY A 112 -1.91 1.47 -8.72
C GLY A 112 -2.10 2.22 -10.05
N SER A 113 -3.06 1.82 -10.89
CA SER A 113 -3.33 2.47 -12.19
C SER A 113 -3.78 3.93 -12.03
N GLY A 114 -4.45 4.27 -10.92
CA GLY A 114 -4.88 5.62 -10.57
C GLY A 114 -3.80 6.53 -9.97
N LEU A 115 -2.61 6.02 -9.68
CA LEU A 115 -1.54 6.85 -9.09
C LEU A 115 -0.84 7.70 -10.17
N PRO A 116 -0.37 8.91 -9.84
CA PRO A 116 0.56 9.64 -10.71
C PRO A 116 1.84 8.82 -10.99
N PRO A 117 2.43 8.89 -12.21
CA PRO A 117 3.62 8.11 -12.57
C PRO A 117 4.79 8.26 -11.60
N ARG A 118 4.98 9.45 -11.03
CA ARG A 118 6.04 9.74 -10.05
C ARG A 118 5.90 8.99 -8.71
N LEU A 119 4.69 8.50 -8.41
CA LEU A 119 4.39 7.71 -7.21
C LEU A 119 4.28 6.22 -7.48
N ARG A 120 4.35 5.81 -8.75
CA ARG A 120 4.33 4.39 -9.13
C ARG A 120 5.75 3.85 -9.01
N MET A 121 6.02 3.10 -7.95
CA MET A 121 7.20 2.25 -7.95
C MET A 121 6.87 0.97 -8.70
N ILE A 122 7.60 0.72 -9.77
CA ILE A 122 7.46 -0.49 -10.58
C ILE A 122 7.71 -1.70 -9.68
N GLN A 123 6.68 -2.51 -9.46
CA GLN A 123 6.85 -3.80 -8.80
C GLN A 123 7.46 -4.79 -9.78
N HIS A 124 8.66 -5.25 -9.51
CA HIS A 124 9.08 -6.57 -9.98
C HIS A 124 8.38 -7.61 -9.10
N SER A 125 7.19 -8.05 -9.50
CA SER A 125 6.48 -9.12 -8.80
C SER A 125 7.27 -10.43 -8.92
N ARG A 126 8.00 -10.81 -7.87
CA ARG A 126 8.41 -12.21 -7.68
C ARG A 126 7.17 -12.93 -7.13
N GLN A 127 6.40 -13.57 -8.01
CA GLN A 127 5.37 -14.52 -7.61
C GLN A 127 6.01 -15.63 -6.77
N GLN A 128 5.87 -15.57 -5.45
CA GLN A 128 6.05 -16.76 -4.63
C GLN A 128 4.72 -17.49 -4.58
N SER A 129 4.59 -18.48 -5.46
CA SER A 129 3.64 -19.56 -5.30
C SER A 129 3.95 -20.26 -3.98
N ILE A 130 3.11 -20.07 -2.97
CA ILE A 130 3.09 -20.98 -1.83
C ILE A 130 1.96 -21.98 -2.11
N ARG A 131 2.34 -23.10 -2.73
CA ARG A 131 1.69 -24.38 -2.50
C ARG A 131 1.99 -24.78 -1.06
N ASN A 132 0.96 -24.99 -0.25
CA ASN A 132 0.89 -26.15 0.64
C ASN A 132 -0.57 -26.47 0.94
#